data_AF-A0A6G8FVP5-F1
#
_entry.id   AF-A0A6G8FVP5-F1
#
_cell.length_a   1.000
_cell.length_b   1.000
_cell.length_c   1.000
_cell.angle_alpha   90.00
_cell.angle_beta   90.00
_cell.angle_gamma   90.00
#
_symmetry.space_group_name_H-M   'P 1'
#
loop_
_entity.id
_entity.type
_entity.pdbx_description
1 polymer ?
#
loop_
_entity_poly.entity_id
_entity_poly.type
_entity_poly.pdbx_seq_one_letter_code
_entity_poly.pdbx_strand_id
1 'polypeptide(L)' 'MRTIRRRTARRTHHPAVTCDVLGRWHWECGCGAGARGGSAATDWHWMLTAALVHQAACPGE' A
#
# COMPACT_ATOMS: atom_id res chain seq x y z
N MET A 1 -2.95 25.19 -19.37
CA MET A 1 -2.64 23.81 -19.79
C MET A 1 -1.72 23.20 -18.74
N ARG A 2 -2.27 22.55 -17.70
CA ARG A 2 -1.44 21.94 -16.63
C ARG A 2 -0.89 20.62 -17.17
N THR A 3 0.42 20.58 -17.44
CA THR A 3 1.12 19.37 -17.81
C THR A 3 1.08 18.40 -16.63
N ILE A 4 0.16 17.43 -16.70
CA ILE A 4 0.16 16.26 -15.82
C ILE A 4 1.43 15.48 -16.18
N ARG A 5 2.52 15.77 -15.46
CA ARG A 5 3.76 15.01 -15.56
C ARG A 5 3.44 13.63 -15.01
N ARG A 6 2.95 12.72 -15.87
CA ARG A 6 2.93 11.28 -15.61
C ARG A 6 4.38 10.87 -15.40
N ARG A 7 4.89 11.04 -14.19
CA ARG A 7 6.04 10.26 -13.73
C ARG A 7 5.54 8.83 -13.79
N THR A 8 5.95 8.10 -14.83
CA THR A 8 6.23 6.68 -14.75
C THR A 8 7.33 6.50 -13.70
N ALA A 9 6.99 6.74 -12.42
CA ALA A 9 7.76 6.18 -11.34
C ALA A 9 7.72 4.69 -11.61
N ARG A 10 8.90 4.08 -11.84
CA ARG A 10 9.10 2.65 -11.62
C ARG A 10 8.29 2.33 -10.38
N ARG A 11 7.18 1.61 -10.53
CA ARG A 11 6.30 1.37 -9.40
C ARG A 11 7.08 0.43 -8.50
N THR A 12 7.71 1.00 -7.48
CA THR A 12 8.52 0.25 -6.52
C THR A 12 7.65 -0.86 -5.94
N HIS A 13 8.17 -2.08 -5.90
CA HIS A 13 7.45 -3.22 -5.35
C HIS A 13 7.38 -3.17 -3.80
N HIS A 14 7.73 -2.04 -3.19
CA HIS A 14 7.60 -1.82 -1.78
C HIS A 14 6.14 -1.54 -1.42
N PRO A 15 5.53 -2.34 -0.54
CA PRO A 15 4.21 -2.05 -0.04
C PRO A 15 4.27 -0.83 0.89
N ALA A 16 3.23 0.00 0.86
CA ALA A 16 3.02 1.12 1.75
C ALA A 16 1.75 0.88 2.56
N VAL A 17 1.82 1.06 3.88
CA VAL A 17 0.67 1.00 4.79
C VAL A 17 0.32 2.43 5.20
N THR A 18 -0.93 2.84 4.98
CA THR A 18 -1.37 4.20 5.30
C THR A 18 -2.76 4.21 5.94
N CYS A 19 -3.11 5.34 6.55
CA CYS A 19 -4.40 5.59 7.18
C CYS A 19 -5.08 6.75 6.45
N ASP A 20 -6.32 6.56 6.01
CA ASP A 20 -7.07 7.60 5.29
C ASP A 20 -7.63 8.68 6.25
N VAL A 21 -8.23 9.72 5.68
CA VAL A 21 -8.83 10.84 6.45
C VAL A 21 -10.00 10.41 7.36
N LEU A 22 -10.56 9.22 7.15
CA LEU A 22 -11.61 8.62 7.97
C LEU A 22 -11.05 7.61 8.99
N GLY A 23 -9.73 7.55 9.12
CA GLY A 23 -9.05 6.67 10.06
C GLY A 23 -8.96 5.21 9.60
N ARG A 24 -9.28 4.89 8.35
CA ARG A 24 -9.24 3.51 7.86
C ARG A 24 -7.87 3.13 7.35
N TRP A 25 -7.41 1.97 7.78
CA TRP A 25 -6.12 1.43 7.36
C TRP A 25 -6.23 0.76 5.99
N HIS A 26 -5.21 0.95 5.17
CA HIS A 26 -5.05 0.22 3.92
C HIS A 26 -3.57 0.05 3.59
N TRP A 27 -3.27 -0.92 2.76
CA TRP A 27 -1.95 -1.06 2.17
C TRP A 27 -2.04 -1.24 0.66
N GLU A 28 -1.01 -0.81 -0.03
CA GLU A 28 -0.88 -0.93 -1.48
C GLU A 28 0.57 -1.19 -1.88
N CYS A 29 0.78 -1.86 -3.00
CA CYS A 29 2.07 -2.10 -3.62
C CYS A 29 2.07 -1.59 -5.05
N GLY A 30 3.25 -1.19 -5.55
CA GLY A 30 3.42 -0.76 -6.93
C GLY A 30 2.96 -1.76 -8.00
N CYS A 31 2.95 -3.07 -7.69
CA CYS A 31 2.46 -4.10 -8.60
C CYS A 31 0.92 -4.14 -8.72
N GLY A 32 0.19 -3.38 -7.89
CA GLY A 32 -1.27 -3.36 -7.87
C GLY A 32 -1.92 -4.24 -6.79
N ALA A 33 -1.12 -4.96 -6.00
CA ALA A 33 -1.61 -5.64 -4.80
C ALA A 33 -1.97 -4.64 -3.70
N GLY A 34 -2.97 -4.96 -2.88
CA GLY A 34 -3.37 -4.13 -1.75
C GLY A 34 -4.68 -4.60 -1.12
N ALA A 35 -4.99 -4.06 0.05
CA ALA A 35 -6.25 -4.31 0.76
C ALA A 35 -6.66 -3.09 1.59
N ARG A 36 -7.94 -3.06 1.99
CA ARG A 36 -8.52 -2.04 2.87
C ARG A 36 -9.12 -2.71 4.10
N GLY A 37 -8.96 -2.09 5.27
CA GLY A 37 -9.54 -2.49 6.54
C GLY A 37 -10.40 -1.38 7.16
N GLY A 38 -10.84 -1.64 8.40
CA GLY A 38 -11.51 -0.66 9.24
C GLY A 38 -10.56 0.31 9.93
N SER A 39 -11.08 1.01 10.94
CA SER A 39 -10.34 2.01 11.72
C SER A 39 -9.80 1.48 13.05
N ALA A 40 -9.95 0.19 13.34
CA ALA A 40 -9.48 -0.37 14.61
C ALA A 40 -7.96 -0.57 14.61
N ALA A 41 -7.34 -0.60 15.79
CA ALA A 41 -5.92 -0.93 15.92
C ALA A 41 -5.59 -2.35 15.40
N THR A 42 -6.56 -3.27 15.45
CA THR A 42 -6.44 -4.60 14.86
C THR A 42 -6.36 -4.55 13.34
N ASP A 43 -7.07 -3.61 12.68
CA ASP A 43 -6.99 -3.42 11.23
C ASP A 43 -5.60 -2.94 10.81
N TRP A 44 -4.98 -2.03 11.57
CA TRP A 44 -3.59 -1.62 11.36
C TRP A 44 -2.64 -2.82 11.34
N HIS A 45 -2.74 -3.68 12.35
CA HIS A 45 -1.91 -4.89 12.44
C HIS A 45 -2.10 -5.78 11.22
N TRP A 46 -3.34 -6.03 10.81
CA TRP A 46 -3.64 -6.84 9.63
C TRP A 46 -3.08 -6.25 8.34
N MET A 47 -3.20 -4.93 8.14
CA MET A 47 -2.65 -4.26 6.96
C MET A 47 -1.12 -4.35 6.93
N LEU A 48 -0.46 -4.18 8.09
CA LEU A 48 0.98 -4.32 8.21
C LEU A 48 1.45 -5.75 7.93
N THR A 49 0.81 -6.75 8.53
CA THR A 49 1.13 -8.16 8.29
C THR A 49 0.94 -8.54 6.82
N ALA A 50 -0.17 -8.13 6.20
CA ALA A 50 -0.43 -8.42 4.79
C ALA A 50 0.62 -7.80 3.86
N ALA A 51 1.01 -6.54 4.12
CA ALA A 51 2.08 -5.87 3.39
C ALA A 51 3.42 -6.62 3.52
N LEU A 52 3.81 -7.01 4.73
CA LEU A 52 5.07 -7.74 4.97
C LEU A 52 5.07 -9.13 4.31
N VAL A 53 3.96 -9.86 4.39
CA VAL A 53 3.81 -11.15 3.71
C VAL A 53 3.95 -10.98 2.19
N HIS A 54 3.31 -9.95 1.63
CA HIS A 54 3.45 -9.65 0.21
C HIS A 54 4.89 -9.32 -0.19
N GLN A 55 5.57 -8.48 0.59
CA GLN A 55 6.99 -8.17 0.35
C GLN A 55 7.88 -9.42 0.40
N ALA A 56 7.62 -10.35 1.33
CA ALA A 56 8.37 -11.60 1.44
C ALA A 56 8.09 -12.56 0.27
N ALA A 57 6.83 -12.65 -0.18
CA ALA A 57 6.41 -13.52 -1.28
C ALA A 57 6.79 -12.98 -2.67
N CYS A 58 6.90 -11.66 -2.78
CA CYS A 58 7.19 -10.96 -4.03
C CYS A 58 8.28 -9.90 -3.75
N PRO A 59 9.56 -10.31 -3.65
CA PRO A 59 10.67 -9.43 -3.25
C PRO A 59 11.06 -8.39 -4.33
N GLY A 60 10.19 -8.10 -5.30
CA GLY A 60 10.53 -7.50 -6.58
C GLY A 60 11.46 -6.28 -6.52
N GLU A 61 12.74 -6.54 -6.80
CA GLU A 61 13.62 -5.77 -7.68
C GLU A 61 14.53 -6.74 -8.44
#